data_AF-A0A258HV58-F1
#
_entry.id   AF-A0A258HV58-F1
#
_cell.length_a   1.000
_cell.length_b   1.000
_cell.length_c   1.000
_cell.angle_alpha   90.00
_cell.angle_beta   90.00
_cell.angle_gamma   90.00
#
_symmetry.space_group_name_H-M   'P 1'
#
loop_
_entity.id
_entity.type
_entity.pdbx_description
1 polymer ?
#
loop_
_entity_poly.entity_id
_entity_poly.type
_entity_poly.pdbx_seq_one_letter_code
_entity_poly.pdbx_strand_id
1 'polypeptide(L)'
;MTVEALKNPRHAYRQVLDDAFTGRVRIFDIGDFQQITPHDIKGNCCVIVGTIQTLRVENTEGRKVYSHNENLEPHFSAVPKKSPGLELIEDDKVGAGTIKFSLANLLHLHRPLMIVDEAHKAVTGLSQTMQQRVNPSAIIEFTATPQRQSNLLHSVTAQELKDAEMIKLPVMLAEHPTWQQAVDGAISKRQELADIATRDTKYIRPIVLFQAQDRGQVATVDVLKDYLIEQGIAEKRIAIATGDQRELDDVNLFDPACDVDFIITVEALKEGWDCSFAYVFCSLANIHSSTDVEQLLGRVLRMPYATRRSDERLNRAYAHLASPRFSEAAMALKDRMVAMGWGWRCCSQQCTCPIHDTGNAAKKDERVFLLIRN
;
A
#
# COMPACT_ATOMS: atom_id res chain seq x y z
N MET A 1 13.23 2.25 -3.10
CA MET A 1 12.79 0.84 -3.26
C MET A 1 12.24 0.54 -4.67
N THR A 2 11.06 1.01 -5.11
CA THR A 2 10.56 0.58 -6.45
C THR A 2 11.20 1.28 -7.65
N VAL A 3 11.73 2.51 -7.52
CA VAL A 3 12.54 3.12 -8.60
C VAL A 3 13.80 2.29 -8.85
N GLU A 4 14.51 1.91 -7.79
CA GLU A 4 15.68 1.04 -7.87
C GLU A 4 15.36 -0.33 -8.48
N ALA A 5 14.24 -0.93 -8.06
CA ALA A 5 13.78 -2.20 -8.63
C ALA A 5 13.47 -2.09 -10.14
N LEU A 6 12.86 -0.98 -10.59
CA LEU A 6 12.57 -0.75 -12.00
C LEU A 6 13.83 -0.34 -12.80
N LYS A 7 14.80 0.33 -12.18
CA LYS A 7 16.08 0.69 -12.80
C LYS A 7 16.99 -0.53 -12.99
N ASN A 8 16.88 -1.54 -12.14
CA ASN A 8 17.73 -2.74 -12.18
C ASN A 8 17.30 -3.74 -13.29
N PRO A 9 18.10 -3.94 -14.36
CA PRO A 9 17.75 -4.85 -15.47
C PRO A 9 17.61 -6.32 -15.08
N ARG A 10 18.18 -6.72 -13.93
CA ARG A 10 18.11 -8.09 -13.42
C ARG A 10 16.88 -8.32 -12.54
N HIS A 11 16.16 -7.27 -12.17
CA HIS A 11 14.97 -7.39 -11.34
C HIS A 11 13.77 -7.84 -12.18
N ALA A 12 12.94 -8.72 -11.64
CA ALA A 12 11.79 -9.29 -12.35
C ALA A 12 10.86 -8.21 -12.94
N TYR A 13 10.59 -7.14 -12.19
CA TYR A 13 9.76 -6.02 -12.66
C TYR A 13 10.30 -5.38 -13.94
N ARG A 14 11.62 -5.21 -14.03
CA ARG A 14 12.25 -4.61 -15.20
C ARG A 14 12.29 -5.57 -16.38
N GLN A 15 12.52 -6.85 -16.14
CA GLN A 15 12.48 -7.89 -17.19
C GLN A 15 11.13 -7.94 -17.89
N VAL A 16 10.02 -7.91 -17.13
CA VAL A 16 8.67 -7.89 -17.69
C VAL A 16 8.44 -6.65 -18.58
N LEU A 17 8.94 -5.48 -18.16
CA LEU A 17 8.83 -4.27 -18.97
C LEU A 17 9.71 -4.34 -20.22
N ASP A 18 10.95 -4.82 -20.11
CA ASP A 18 11.83 -4.98 -21.26
C ASP A 18 11.28 -5.99 -22.27
N ASP A 19 10.66 -7.08 -21.82
CA ASP A 19 9.99 -8.03 -22.71
C ASP A 19 8.81 -7.40 -23.45
N ALA A 20 7.98 -6.62 -22.73
CA ALA A 20 6.81 -5.95 -23.31
C ALA A 20 7.19 -4.83 -24.31
N PHE A 21 8.30 -4.11 -24.06
CA PHE A 21 8.71 -2.95 -24.86
C PHE A 21 10.00 -3.17 -25.67
N THR A 22 10.44 -4.43 -25.81
CA THR A 22 11.65 -4.81 -26.57
C THR A 22 12.92 -4.10 -26.07
N GLY A 23 13.09 -4.02 -24.75
CA GLY A 23 14.21 -3.37 -24.08
C GLY A 23 14.21 -1.84 -24.14
N ARG A 24 13.23 -1.23 -24.81
CA ARG A 24 13.13 0.23 -24.97
C ARG A 24 12.39 0.87 -23.81
N VAL A 25 12.92 0.69 -22.61
CA VAL A 25 12.33 1.21 -21.36
C VAL A 25 13.29 2.17 -20.69
N ARG A 26 12.80 3.35 -20.34
CA ARG A 26 13.52 4.39 -19.58
C ARG A 26 12.78 4.66 -18.29
N ILE A 27 13.48 4.58 -17.16
CA ILE A 27 12.92 4.79 -15.83
C ILE A 27 13.54 6.06 -15.25
N PHE A 28 12.69 7.00 -14.85
CA PHE A 28 13.10 8.27 -14.26
C PHE A 28 12.48 8.40 -12.87
N ASP A 29 13.28 8.88 -11.92
CA ASP A 29 12.70 9.44 -10.70
C ASP A 29 12.15 10.83 -11.02
N ILE A 30 11.04 11.23 -10.40
CA ILE A 30 10.45 12.55 -10.61
C ILE A 30 11.42 13.69 -10.26
N GLY A 31 12.39 13.47 -9.38
CA GLY A 31 13.45 14.43 -9.07
C GLY A 31 14.52 14.59 -10.17
N ASP A 32 14.71 13.56 -10.99
CA ASP A 32 15.73 13.50 -12.05
C ASP A 32 15.19 13.95 -13.43
N PHE A 33 14.03 14.59 -13.46
CA PHE A 33 13.28 14.92 -14.68
C PHE A 33 14.07 15.73 -15.72
N GLN A 34 15.10 16.46 -15.28
CA GLN A 34 15.96 17.27 -16.14
C GLN A 34 16.78 16.43 -17.13
N GLN A 35 16.94 15.12 -16.86
CA GLN A 35 17.67 14.19 -17.70
C GLN A 35 16.82 13.65 -18.86
N ILE A 36 15.50 13.89 -18.85
CA ILE A 36 14.59 13.37 -19.87
C ILE A 36 14.84 14.12 -21.18
N THR A 37 15.19 13.41 -22.24
CA THR A 37 15.40 14.01 -23.56
C THR A 37 14.19 13.78 -24.48
N PRO A 38 13.97 14.62 -25.52
CA PRO A 38 12.92 14.36 -26.51
C PRO A 38 13.09 13.03 -27.24
N HIS A 39 14.34 12.56 -27.41
CA HIS A 39 14.64 11.26 -28.01
C HIS A 39 14.16 10.11 -27.12
N ASP A 40 14.27 10.24 -25.79
CA ASP A 40 13.78 9.22 -24.86
C ASP A 40 12.29 9.00 -25.03
N ILE A 41 11.50 10.07 -25.01
CA ILE A 41 10.03 10.03 -25.13
C ILE A 41 9.60 9.52 -26.51
N LYS A 42 10.30 9.90 -27.57
CA LYS A 42 9.96 9.48 -28.94
C LYS A 42 10.26 8.00 -29.16
N GLY A 43 11.37 7.48 -28.64
CA GLY A 43 11.89 6.15 -28.96
C GLY A 43 11.56 5.05 -27.96
N ASN A 44 11.20 5.39 -26.73
CA ASN A 44 11.11 4.45 -25.61
C ASN A 44 9.79 4.60 -24.84
N CYS A 45 9.48 3.57 -24.06
CA CYS A 45 8.52 3.65 -22.97
C CYS A 45 9.19 4.34 -21.78
N CYS A 46 8.77 5.55 -21.46
CA CYS A 46 9.25 6.33 -20.33
C CYS A 46 8.33 6.12 -19.12
N VAL A 47 8.88 5.60 -18.03
CA VAL A 47 8.19 5.49 -16.74
C VAL A 47 8.80 6.50 -15.79
N ILE A 48 8.00 7.46 -15.36
CA ILE A 48 8.37 8.46 -14.36
C ILE A 48 7.75 8.01 -13.04
N VAL A 49 8.56 7.89 -12.00
CA VAL A 49 8.12 7.42 -10.68
C VAL A 49 8.24 8.57 -9.70
N GLY A 50 7.15 8.87 -8.99
CA GLY A 50 7.11 9.96 -8.01
C GLY A 50 6.10 9.71 -6.91
N THR A 51 6.05 10.63 -5.94
CA THR A 51 5.03 10.64 -4.90
C THR A 51 3.91 11.61 -5.25
N ILE A 52 2.69 11.32 -4.80
CA ILE A 52 1.53 12.20 -5.01
C ILE A 52 1.78 13.60 -4.45
N GLN A 53 2.50 13.70 -3.34
CA GLN A 53 2.83 14.94 -2.65
C GLN A 53 3.70 15.89 -3.50
N THR A 54 4.49 15.33 -4.43
CA THR A 54 5.32 16.14 -5.33
C THR A 54 4.46 16.93 -6.34
N LEU A 55 3.28 16.41 -6.67
CA LEU A 55 2.35 16.98 -7.64
C LEU A 55 1.14 17.68 -6.98
N ARG A 56 0.76 17.26 -5.77
CA ARG A 56 -0.37 17.84 -5.03
C ARG A 56 0.09 19.07 -4.25
N VAL A 57 0.12 20.23 -4.90
CA VAL A 57 0.55 21.49 -4.29
C VAL A 57 -0.42 22.64 -4.55
N GLU A 58 -0.79 23.35 -3.49
CA GLU A 58 -1.64 24.56 -3.54
C GLU A 58 -0.86 25.75 -4.13
N ASN A 59 0.38 25.97 -3.68
CA ASN A 59 1.30 26.96 -4.25
C ASN A 59 2.44 26.29 -5.03
N THR A 60 2.58 26.59 -6.31
CA THR A 60 3.62 26.07 -7.20
C THR A 60 5.01 26.66 -6.95
N GLU A 61 5.11 27.74 -6.18
CA GLU A 61 6.38 28.39 -5.84
C GLU A 61 7.32 27.47 -5.04
N GLY A 62 8.60 27.46 -5.41
CA GLY A 62 9.64 26.66 -4.75
C GLY A 62 9.65 25.17 -5.08
N ARG A 63 8.74 24.67 -5.93
CA ARG A 63 8.69 23.26 -6.32
C ARG A 63 9.36 23.01 -7.67
N LYS A 64 10.38 22.14 -7.66
CA LYS A 64 11.21 21.83 -8.85
C LYS A 64 10.39 21.36 -10.06
N VAL A 65 9.35 20.56 -9.84
CA VAL A 65 8.48 20.00 -10.91
C VAL A 65 7.68 21.09 -11.64
N TYR A 66 7.36 22.19 -10.96
CA TYR A 66 6.64 23.34 -11.52
C TYR A 66 7.56 24.49 -11.92
N SER A 67 8.82 24.48 -11.48
CA SER A 67 9.79 25.52 -11.81
C SER A 67 10.21 25.47 -13.28
N HIS A 68 10.54 26.63 -13.84
CA HIS A 68 11.13 26.73 -15.18
C HIS A 68 12.52 26.11 -15.19
N ASN A 69 12.83 25.31 -16.21
CA ASN A 69 14.10 24.63 -16.37
C ASN A 69 14.53 24.60 -17.85
N GLU A 70 15.68 25.22 -18.14
CA GLU A 70 16.21 25.33 -19.51
C GLU A 70 16.53 23.97 -20.14
N ASN A 71 16.89 22.94 -19.34
CA ASN A 71 17.14 21.59 -19.88
C ASN A 71 15.90 20.97 -20.55
N LEU A 72 14.71 21.48 -20.24
CA LEU A 72 13.47 21.03 -20.85
C LEU A 72 13.08 21.81 -22.11
N GLU A 73 13.76 22.91 -22.44
CA GLU A 73 13.50 23.71 -23.65
C GLU A 73 13.37 22.88 -24.94
N PRO A 74 14.22 21.86 -25.19
CA PRO A 74 14.13 21.07 -26.41
C PRO A 74 12.76 20.40 -26.64
N HIS A 75 12.04 20.07 -25.57
CA HIS A 75 10.70 19.46 -25.64
C HIS A 75 9.63 20.43 -26.13
N PHE A 76 9.83 21.73 -25.92
CA PHE A 76 8.86 22.77 -26.25
C PHE A 76 9.19 23.52 -27.55
N SER A 77 10.33 23.22 -28.18
CA SER A 77 10.80 23.86 -29.41
C SER A 77 9.79 23.82 -30.57
N ALA A 78 9.02 22.74 -30.68
CA ALA A 78 7.98 22.55 -31.70
C ALA A 78 6.56 22.90 -31.21
N VAL A 79 6.41 23.39 -29.97
CA VAL A 79 5.11 23.65 -29.36
C VAL A 79 4.69 25.12 -29.61
N PRO A 80 3.47 25.37 -30.11
CA PRO A 80 2.98 26.74 -30.30
C PRO A 80 2.96 27.53 -28.98
N LYS A 81 3.48 28.76 -28.99
CA LYS A 81 3.63 29.64 -27.80
C LYS A 81 2.34 29.89 -27.01
N LYS A 82 1.16 29.69 -27.61
CA LYS A 82 -0.16 29.86 -27.00
C LYS A 82 -0.96 28.55 -26.96
N SER A 83 -0.30 27.44 -26.67
CA SER A 83 -0.99 26.16 -26.50
C SER A 83 -1.86 26.20 -25.24
N PRO A 84 -3.18 25.92 -25.36
CA PRO A 84 -4.08 25.99 -24.22
C PRO A 84 -3.71 24.95 -23.16
N GLY A 85 -3.80 25.32 -21.88
CA GLY A 85 -3.55 24.42 -20.75
C GLY A 85 -2.10 24.36 -20.24
N LEU A 86 -1.14 24.92 -20.97
CA LEU A 86 0.25 25.04 -20.49
C LEU A 86 0.42 26.27 -19.59
N GLU A 87 1.10 26.10 -18.47
CA GLU A 87 1.48 27.21 -17.59
C GLU A 87 2.50 28.11 -18.30
N LEU A 88 2.33 29.43 -18.15
CA LEU A 88 3.25 30.44 -18.66
C LEU A 88 4.19 30.93 -17.56
N ILE A 89 5.30 31.54 -17.97
CA ILE A 89 6.17 32.26 -17.05
C ILE A 89 5.43 33.50 -16.53
N GLU A 90 5.45 33.68 -15.22
CA GLU A 90 4.80 34.79 -14.50
C GLU A 90 5.30 36.16 -14.99
N ASP A 91 4.43 37.18 -14.89
CA ASP A 91 4.65 38.51 -15.47
C ASP A 91 5.84 39.28 -14.85
N ASP A 92 6.26 38.90 -13.66
CA ASP A 92 7.35 39.49 -12.89
C ASP A 92 8.74 38.89 -13.22
N LYS A 93 8.80 37.88 -14.10
CA LYS A 93 10.02 37.12 -14.43
C LYS A 93 10.47 37.35 -15.87
N VAL A 94 11.77 37.17 -16.10
CA VAL A 94 12.37 37.24 -17.44
C VAL A 94 11.73 36.16 -18.33
N GLY A 95 11.16 36.56 -19.47
CA GLY A 95 10.42 35.65 -20.36
C GLY A 95 8.91 35.55 -20.08
N ALA A 96 8.35 36.47 -19.31
CA ALA A 96 6.91 36.61 -19.05
C ALA A 96 6.03 36.34 -20.30
N GLY A 97 4.95 35.58 -20.10
CA GLY A 97 3.98 35.24 -21.14
C GLY A 97 4.45 34.18 -22.15
N THR A 98 5.62 33.58 -21.97
CA THR A 98 6.07 32.40 -22.74
C THR A 98 5.83 31.11 -21.96
N ILE A 99 5.89 29.96 -22.64
CA ILE A 99 5.66 28.65 -22.01
C ILE A 99 6.70 28.41 -20.92
N LYS A 100 6.24 28.00 -19.74
CA LYS A 100 7.10 27.57 -18.65
C LYS A 100 7.67 26.19 -18.96
N PHE A 101 8.99 26.04 -19.05
CA PHE A 101 9.63 24.74 -19.26
C PHE A 101 9.66 23.94 -17.96
N SER A 102 8.53 23.35 -17.60
CA SER A 102 8.35 22.57 -16.37
C SER A 102 8.02 21.12 -16.70
N LEU A 103 8.28 20.23 -15.74
CA LEU A 103 7.85 18.83 -15.87
C LEU A 103 6.32 18.75 -15.94
N ALA A 104 5.60 19.59 -15.20
CA ALA A 104 4.14 19.63 -15.27
C ALA A 104 3.64 19.91 -16.70
N ASN A 105 4.23 20.88 -17.39
CA ASN A 105 3.89 21.19 -18.79
C ASN A 105 4.33 20.07 -19.75
N LEU A 106 5.44 19.40 -19.46
CA LEU A 106 5.88 18.24 -20.24
C LEU A 106 4.87 17.09 -20.13
N LEU A 107 4.41 16.80 -18.91
CA LEU A 107 3.35 15.81 -18.67
C LEU A 107 2.04 16.25 -19.35
N HIS A 108 1.67 17.52 -19.24
CA HIS A 108 0.48 18.07 -19.89
C HIS A 108 0.47 17.83 -21.41
N LEU A 109 1.63 18.04 -22.04
CA LEU A 109 1.81 17.86 -23.47
C LEU A 109 1.67 16.40 -23.89
N HIS A 110 2.27 15.48 -23.13
CA HIS A 110 2.32 14.06 -23.47
C HIS A 110 1.13 13.25 -22.97
N ARG A 111 0.32 13.81 -22.06
CA ARG A 111 -0.89 13.20 -21.50
C ARG A 111 -0.63 11.77 -21.01
N PRO A 112 0.18 11.58 -19.96
CA PRO A 112 0.64 10.26 -19.56
C PRO A 112 -0.49 9.37 -19.05
N LEU A 113 -0.28 8.05 -19.12
CA LEU A 113 -1.06 7.11 -18.31
C LEU A 113 -0.60 7.21 -16.86
N MET A 114 -1.51 7.56 -15.96
CA MET A 114 -1.22 7.62 -14.53
C MET A 114 -1.55 6.28 -13.86
N ILE A 115 -0.61 5.73 -13.11
CA ILE A 115 -0.81 4.56 -12.26
C ILE A 115 -0.64 5.00 -10.82
N VAL A 116 -1.67 4.83 -9.99
CA VAL A 116 -1.71 5.32 -8.61
C VAL A 116 -1.91 4.14 -7.67
N ASP A 117 -0.98 4.00 -6.72
CA ASP A 117 -1.09 3.01 -5.63
C ASP A 117 -1.77 3.63 -4.39
N GLU A 118 -2.48 2.81 -3.61
CA GLU A 118 -3.24 3.20 -2.41
C GLU A 118 -4.18 4.39 -2.62
N ALA A 119 -4.93 4.32 -3.72
CA ALA A 119 -5.78 5.39 -4.22
C ALA A 119 -6.77 5.96 -3.18
N HIS A 120 -7.30 5.21 -2.21
CA HIS A 120 -8.25 5.78 -1.25
C HIS A 120 -7.68 6.93 -0.39
N LYS A 121 -6.35 6.98 -0.18
CA LYS A 121 -5.66 8.11 0.47
C LYS A 121 -5.32 9.24 -0.50
N ALA A 122 -5.05 8.92 -1.77
CA ALA A 122 -4.61 9.85 -2.79
C ALA A 122 -5.75 10.46 -3.63
N VAL A 123 -6.85 9.73 -3.83
CA VAL A 123 -7.90 9.96 -4.85
C VAL A 123 -9.12 10.65 -4.29
N THR A 124 -9.39 10.52 -2.99
CA THR A 124 -10.29 11.49 -2.32
C THR A 124 -9.76 12.92 -2.37
N GLY A 125 -8.49 13.12 -2.76
CA GLY A 125 -7.82 14.42 -2.81
C GLY A 125 -6.85 14.60 -3.97
N LEU A 126 -6.98 13.87 -5.09
CA LEU A 126 -6.31 14.27 -6.32
C LEU A 126 -7.00 15.56 -6.76
N SER A 127 -6.45 16.70 -6.34
CA SER A 127 -7.04 18.00 -6.63
C SER A 127 -7.34 18.07 -8.12
N GLN A 128 -8.55 18.48 -8.50
CA GLN A 128 -8.90 18.72 -9.90
C GLN A 128 -7.85 19.60 -10.57
N THR A 129 -7.26 20.54 -9.81
CA THR A 129 -6.14 21.38 -10.24
C THR A 129 -4.91 20.57 -10.66
N MET A 130 -4.52 19.54 -9.90
CA MET A 130 -3.39 18.69 -10.25
C MET A 130 -3.68 17.89 -11.53
N GLN A 131 -4.88 17.31 -11.63
CA GLN A 131 -5.28 16.56 -12.83
C GLN A 131 -5.32 17.45 -14.08
N GLN A 132 -5.81 18.69 -13.95
CA GLN A 132 -5.80 19.68 -15.03
C GLN A 132 -4.38 20.08 -15.46
N ARG A 133 -3.46 20.23 -14.50
CA ARG A 133 -2.05 20.53 -14.78
C ARG A 133 -1.36 19.36 -15.49
N VAL A 134 -1.52 18.14 -15.01
CA VAL A 134 -0.86 16.94 -15.58
C VAL A 134 -1.54 16.46 -16.87
N ASN A 135 -2.85 16.69 -17.02
CA ASN A 135 -3.68 16.28 -18.16
C ASN A 135 -3.51 14.81 -18.59
N PRO A 136 -3.64 13.83 -17.66
CA PRO A 136 -3.43 12.42 -17.98
C PRO A 136 -4.41 11.91 -19.04
N SER A 137 -4.01 10.86 -19.78
CA SER A 137 -4.91 10.18 -20.73
C SER A 137 -5.91 9.29 -20.00
N ALA A 138 -5.45 8.59 -18.97
CA ALA A 138 -6.24 7.80 -18.05
C ALA A 138 -5.52 7.70 -16.69
N ILE A 139 -6.30 7.35 -15.65
CA ILE A 139 -5.80 7.10 -14.30
C ILE A 139 -6.23 5.67 -13.93
N ILE A 140 -5.25 4.83 -13.62
CA ILE A 140 -5.46 3.46 -13.14
C ILE A 140 -5.09 3.44 -11.66
N GLU A 141 -6.05 3.01 -10.84
CA GLU A 141 -5.95 3.03 -9.39
C GLU A 141 -5.90 1.62 -8.84
N PHE A 142 -4.91 1.37 -7.98
CA PHE A 142 -4.84 0.16 -7.16
C PHE A 142 -5.27 0.50 -5.73
N THR A 143 -6.29 -0.18 -5.23
CA THR A 143 -6.80 0.00 -3.86
C THR A 143 -7.45 -1.27 -3.36
N ALA A 144 -7.24 -1.58 -2.08
CA ALA A 144 -7.96 -2.66 -1.39
C ALA A 144 -9.40 -2.24 -1.03
N THR A 145 -9.68 -0.93 -0.95
CA THR A 145 -10.95 -0.36 -0.51
C THR A 145 -11.49 0.61 -1.57
N PRO A 146 -12.11 0.10 -2.65
CA PRO A 146 -12.67 0.95 -3.69
C PRO A 146 -13.87 1.76 -3.17
N GLN A 147 -14.03 3.00 -3.62
CA GLN A 147 -15.19 3.81 -3.27
C GLN A 147 -16.40 3.43 -4.11
N ARG A 148 -17.61 3.67 -3.58
CA ARG A 148 -18.87 3.34 -4.26
C ARG A 148 -19.05 4.01 -5.63
N GLN A 149 -18.34 5.12 -5.88
CA GLN A 149 -18.44 5.88 -7.13
C GLN A 149 -17.28 5.59 -8.11
N SER A 150 -16.35 4.70 -7.75
CA SER A 150 -15.22 4.34 -8.62
C SER A 150 -15.66 3.47 -9.80
N ASN A 151 -15.07 3.68 -10.98
CA ASN A 151 -15.26 2.81 -12.13
C ASN A 151 -14.44 1.52 -11.95
N LEU A 152 -15.05 0.49 -11.36
CA LEU A 152 -14.39 -0.76 -11.01
C LEU A 152 -14.12 -1.62 -12.27
N LEU A 153 -12.87 -1.63 -12.73
CA LEU A 153 -12.45 -2.44 -13.89
C LEU A 153 -12.30 -3.92 -13.54
N HIS A 154 -11.73 -4.22 -12.38
CA HIS A 154 -11.51 -5.57 -11.90
C HIS A 154 -11.48 -5.59 -10.37
N SER A 155 -12.02 -6.64 -9.77
CA SER A 155 -11.97 -6.88 -8.33
C SER A 155 -11.62 -8.33 -8.08
N VAL A 156 -10.62 -8.55 -7.25
CA VAL A 156 -10.26 -9.89 -6.77
C VAL A 156 -10.96 -10.12 -5.45
N THR A 157 -11.66 -11.23 -5.35
CA THR A 157 -12.36 -11.65 -4.14
C THR A 157 -11.39 -12.32 -3.16
N ALA A 158 -11.74 -12.31 -1.86
CA ALA A 158 -10.99 -13.06 -0.85
C ALA A 158 -10.94 -14.58 -1.16
N GLN A 159 -11.97 -15.11 -1.82
CA GLN A 159 -11.98 -16.52 -2.23
C GLN A 159 -10.91 -16.81 -3.29
N GLU A 160 -10.79 -15.96 -4.31
CA GLU A 160 -9.73 -16.11 -5.32
C GLU A 160 -8.34 -15.98 -4.71
N LEU A 161 -8.14 -15.04 -3.77
CA LEU A 161 -6.87 -14.91 -3.04
C LEU A 161 -6.56 -16.14 -2.18
N LYS A 162 -7.58 -16.77 -1.60
CA LYS A 162 -7.45 -18.01 -0.82
C LYS A 162 -7.07 -19.18 -1.72
N ASP A 163 -7.74 -19.31 -2.85
CA ASP A 163 -7.50 -20.38 -3.82
C ASP A 163 -6.13 -20.24 -4.49
N ALA A 164 -5.63 -19.01 -4.60
CA ALA A 164 -4.26 -18.69 -4.99
C ALA A 164 -3.22 -18.83 -3.85
N GLU A 165 -3.62 -19.32 -2.68
CA GLU A 165 -2.76 -19.53 -1.50
C GLU A 165 -2.06 -18.25 -0.97
N MET A 166 -2.64 -17.08 -1.22
CA MET A 166 -2.04 -15.80 -0.86
C MET A 166 -2.44 -15.31 0.53
N ILE A 167 -3.57 -15.79 1.08
CA ILE A 167 -4.10 -15.33 2.37
C ILE A 167 -4.48 -16.47 3.33
N LYS A 168 -4.33 -16.18 4.62
CA LYS A 168 -4.72 -17.02 5.77
C LYS A 168 -6.22 -16.95 5.97
N LEU A 169 -6.93 -18.05 5.77
CA LEU A 169 -8.38 -18.13 5.93
C LEU A 169 -8.81 -19.52 6.44
N PRO A 170 -9.77 -19.60 7.39
CA PRO A 170 -10.55 -18.51 8.00
C PRO A 170 -9.78 -17.67 9.03
N VAL A 171 -10.38 -16.54 9.42
CA VAL A 171 -9.98 -15.77 10.61
C VAL A 171 -10.72 -16.34 11.83
N MET A 172 -9.96 -16.82 12.80
CA MET A 172 -10.47 -17.39 14.05
C MET A 172 -10.60 -16.29 15.10
N LEU A 173 -11.82 -16.07 15.60
CA LEU A 173 -12.11 -15.03 16.58
C LEU A 173 -12.19 -15.59 17.98
N ALA A 174 -11.48 -14.95 18.89
CA ALA A 174 -11.54 -15.19 20.32
C ALA A 174 -11.79 -13.85 21.03
N GLU A 175 -12.76 -13.85 21.93
CA GLU A 175 -13.12 -12.64 22.65
C GLU A 175 -12.89 -12.80 24.13
N HIS A 176 -12.59 -11.68 24.75
CA HIS A 176 -12.13 -11.65 26.13
C HIS A 176 -12.78 -10.49 26.87
N PRO A 177 -13.38 -10.75 28.05
CA PRO A 177 -13.95 -9.72 28.92
C PRO A 177 -12.97 -8.61 29.31
N THR A 178 -11.68 -8.94 29.44
CA THR A 178 -10.62 -7.99 29.80
C THR A 178 -9.50 -8.00 28.78
N TRP A 179 -8.77 -6.89 28.70
CA TRP A 179 -7.63 -6.78 27.81
C TRP A 179 -6.50 -7.74 28.20
N GLN A 180 -6.31 -8.01 29.50
CA GLN A 180 -5.32 -8.98 29.99
C GLN A 180 -5.61 -10.38 29.45
N GLN A 181 -6.87 -10.84 29.53
CA GLN A 181 -7.27 -12.14 29.00
C GLN A 181 -7.09 -12.21 27.48
N ALA A 182 -7.32 -11.10 26.76
CA ALA A 182 -7.04 -11.01 25.33
C ALA A 182 -5.55 -11.20 25.03
N VAL A 183 -4.68 -10.57 25.82
CA VAL A 183 -3.23 -10.67 25.71
C VAL A 183 -2.76 -12.10 26.02
N ASP A 184 -3.21 -12.68 27.13
CA ASP A 184 -2.88 -14.06 27.53
C ASP A 184 -3.29 -15.07 26.46
N GLY A 185 -4.50 -14.92 25.92
CA GLY A 185 -4.99 -15.73 24.82
C GLY A 185 -4.12 -15.61 23.57
N ALA A 186 -3.67 -14.40 23.24
CA ALA A 186 -2.82 -14.15 22.09
C ALA A 186 -1.42 -14.75 22.26
N ILE A 187 -0.81 -14.62 23.44
CA ILE A 187 0.48 -15.23 23.79
C ILE A 187 0.40 -16.75 23.68
N SER A 188 -0.63 -17.34 24.31
CA SER A 188 -0.86 -18.79 24.29
C SER A 188 -1.05 -19.31 22.86
N LYS A 189 -1.84 -18.60 22.04
CA LYS A 189 -2.04 -18.96 20.63
C LYS A 189 -0.75 -18.88 19.83
N ARG A 190 0.06 -17.84 20.02
CA ARG A 190 1.36 -17.72 19.34
C ARG A 190 2.30 -18.84 19.75
N GLN A 191 2.33 -19.24 21.02
CA GLN A 191 3.17 -20.35 21.46
C GLN A 191 2.73 -21.68 20.81
N GLU A 192 1.43 -21.96 20.75
CA GLU A 192 0.91 -23.13 20.03
C GLU A 192 1.37 -23.13 18.56
N LEU A 193 1.22 -21.99 17.87
CA LEU A 193 1.62 -21.86 16.47
C LEU A 193 3.14 -22.00 16.28
N ALA A 194 3.94 -21.48 17.21
CA ALA A 194 5.39 -21.61 17.17
C ALA A 194 5.82 -23.07 17.27
N ASP A 195 5.21 -23.84 18.18
CA ASP A 195 5.50 -25.27 18.35
C ASP A 195 5.14 -26.06 17.09
N ILE A 196 4.05 -25.70 16.40
CA ILE A 196 3.65 -26.28 15.12
C ILE A 196 4.64 -25.90 14.02
N ALA A 197 5.02 -24.62 13.95
CA ALA A 197 5.90 -24.08 12.92
C ALA A 197 7.31 -24.71 12.94
N THR A 198 7.77 -25.25 14.08
CA THR A 198 9.02 -26.01 14.15
C THR A 198 9.06 -27.23 13.22
N ARG A 199 7.88 -27.72 12.80
CA ARG A 199 7.73 -28.90 11.93
C ARG A 199 7.48 -28.53 10.47
N ASP A 200 7.37 -27.23 10.15
CA ASP A 200 7.20 -26.78 8.77
C ASP A 200 8.54 -26.87 8.02
N THR A 201 8.46 -27.16 6.72
CA THR A 201 9.62 -27.21 5.83
C THR A 201 10.32 -25.86 5.67
N LYS A 202 9.58 -24.76 5.83
CA LYS A 202 10.13 -23.40 5.76
C LYS A 202 10.10 -22.76 7.14
N TYR A 203 11.10 -21.94 7.40
CA TYR A 203 11.16 -21.16 8.63
C TYR A 203 9.95 -20.23 8.73
N ILE A 204 9.22 -20.32 9.84
CA ILE A 204 8.10 -19.44 10.18
C ILE A 204 8.20 -19.17 11.68
N ARG A 205 8.21 -17.89 12.05
CA ARG A 205 8.14 -17.45 13.46
C ARG A 205 6.83 -16.69 13.65
N PRO A 206 5.78 -17.31 14.20
CA PRO A 206 4.51 -16.62 14.40
C PRO A 206 4.69 -15.42 15.33
N ILE A 207 4.24 -14.25 14.85
CA ILE A 207 4.30 -12.97 15.55
C ILE A 207 2.90 -12.55 15.98
N VAL A 208 2.81 -11.94 17.17
CA VAL A 208 1.60 -11.26 17.65
C VAL A 208 1.70 -9.77 17.35
N LEU A 209 0.66 -9.22 16.76
CA LEU A 209 0.45 -7.80 16.59
C LEU A 209 -0.59 -7.32 17.59
N PHE A 210 -0.17 -6.50 18.56
CA PHE A 210 -1.04 -5.84 19.52
C PHE A 210 -1.40 -4.43 19.04
N GLN A 211 -2.69 -4.12 19.06
CA GLN A 211 -3.20 -2.76 18.98
C GLN A 211 -3.52 -2.26 20.39
N ALA A 212 -2.61 -1.48 20.95
CA ALA A 212 -2.77 -0.79 22.23
C ALA A 212 -3.72 0.40 22.12
N GLN A 213 -4.17 0.89 23.26
CA GLN A 213 -5.01 2.07 23.38
C GLN A 213 -4.19 3.38 23.37
N ASP A 214 -4.85 4.49 23.03
CA ASP A 214 -4.26 5.83 23.08
C ASP A 214 -3.82 6.24 24.49
N ARG A 215 -2.90 7.22 24.56
CA ARG A 215 -2.46 7.80 25.83
C ARG A 215 -3.66 8.32 26.63
N GLY A 216 -3.70 7.98 27.92
CA GLY A 216 -4.80 8.34 28.82
C GLY A 216 -5.90 7.29 28.94
N GLN A 217 -5.81 6.18 28.21
CA GLN A 217 -6.65 5.00 28.42
C GLN A 217 -5.95 3.95 29.30
N VAL A 218 -6.60 2.80 29.50
CA VAL A 218 -6.16 1.79 30.49
C VAL A 218 -5.03 0.90 29.94
N ALA A 219 -5.14 0.47 28.68
CA ALA A 219 -4.21 -0.47 28.06
C ALA A 219 -3.30 0.22 27.04
N THR A 220 -2.52 1.19 27.49
CA THR A 220 -1.54 1.92 26.66
C THR A 220 -0.34 1.04 26.31
N VAL A 221 0.51 1.54 25.40
CA VAL A 221 1.76 0.86 24.99
C VAL A 221 2.63 0.48 26.18
N ASP A 222 2.85 1.40 27.11
CA ASP A 222 3.71 1.18 28.27
C ASP A 222 3.11 0.11 29.21
N VAL A 223 1.81 0.23 29.51
CA VAL A 223 1.09 -0.74 30.36
C VAL A 223 1.11 -2.14 29.75
N LEU A 224 0.92 -2.25 28.43
CA LEU A 224 0.99 -3.52 27.74
C LEU A 224 2.42 -4.08 27.75
N LYS A 225 3.44 -3.26 27.50
CA LYS A 225 4.84 -3.69 27.55
C LYS A 225 5.21 -4.23 28.93
N ASP A 226 4.86 -3.50 29.98
CA ASP A 226 5.11 -3.91 31.37
C ASP A 226 4.41 -5.25 31.66
N TYR A 227 3.16 -5.39 31.24
CA TYR A 227 2.41 -6.63 31.41
C TYR A 227 3.06 -7.82 30.68
N LEU A 228 3.55 -7.64 29.44
CA LEU A 228 4.27 -8.70 28.72
C LEU A 228 5.55 -9.11 29.45
N ILE A 229 6.28 -8.16 30.03
CA ILE A 229 7.48 -8.43 30.83
C ILE A 229 7.13 -9.20 32.10
N GLU A 230 6.03 -8.84 32.78
CA GLU A 230 5.51 -9.58 33.94
C GLU A 230 5.10 -11.01 33.60
N GLN A 231 4.61 -11.26 32.37
CA GLN A 231 4.36 -12.61 31.84
C GLN A 231 5.65 -13.39 31.47
N GLY A 232 6.82 -12.82 31.75
CA GLY A 232 8.12 -13.46 31.51
C GLY A 232 8.64 -13.33 30.08
N ILE A 233 8.08 -12.42 29.28
CA ILE A 233 8.58 -12.14 27.93
C ILE A 233 9.76 -11.17 28.03
N ALA A 234 10.92 -11.60 27.55
CA ALA A 234 12.10 -10.75 27.52
C ALA A 234 11.87 -9.51 26.63
N GLU A 235 12.32 -8.34 27.09
CA GLU A 235 12.13 -7.06 26.40
C GLU A 235 12.62 -7.10 24.94
N LYS A 236 13.74 -7.76 24.66
CA LYS A 236 14.29 -7.93 23.29
C LYS A 236 13.36 -8.64 22.30
N ARG A 237 12.33 -9.34 22.77
CA ARG A 237 11.34 -10.04 21.93
C ARG A 237 10.12 -9.15 21.61
N ILE A 238 10.08 -7.95 22.19
CA ILE A 238 9.00 -6.97 22.05
C ILE A 238 9.56 -5.81 21.23
N ALA A 239 8.83 -5.42 20.18
CA ALA A 239 9.14 -4.22 19.40
C ALA A 239 7.96 -3.24 19.46
N ILE A 240 8.25 -1.97 19.67
CA ILE A 240 7.25 -0.89 19.64
C ILE A 240 7.35 -0.14 18.31
N ALA A 241 6.20 -0.03 17.64
CA ALA A 241 6.05 0.69 16.39
C ALA A 241 4.90 1.69 16.49
N THR A 242 5.20 2.87 17.01
CA THR A 242 4.27 4.00 17.10
C THR A 242 4.71 5.14 16.17
N GLY A 243 3.92 6.22 16.09
CA GLY A 243 4.32 7.42 15.34
C GLY A 243 5.68 7.96 15.79
N ASP A 244 5.93 7.91 17.11
CA ASP A 244 7.12 8.44 17.80
C ASP A 244 8.28 7.42 17.89
N GLN A 245 7.98 6.13 18.07
CA GLN A 245 8.98 5.06 18.23
C GLN A 245 8.96 4.11 17.04
N ARG A 246 10.12 3.90 16.42
CA ARG A 246 10.25 3.12 15.17
C ARG A 246 11.28 2.01 15.31
N GLU A 247 11.04 1.08 16.22
CA GLU A 247 11.96 -0.03 16.48
C GLU A 247 11.99 -1.06 15.33
N LEU A 248 11.10 -0.91 14.33
CA LEU A 248 10.98 -1.83 13.19
C LEU A 248 11.64 -1.33 11.88
N ASP A 249 12.10 -0.08 11.81
CA ASP A 249 12.54 0.51 10.53
C ASP A 249 13.77 -0.21 9.92
N ASP A 250 14.64 -0.80 10.75
CA ASP A 250 15.86 -1.51 10.30
C ASP A 250 15.89 -3.00 10.70
N VAL A 251 14.75 -3.57 11.14
CA VAL A 251 14.69 -4.96 11.62
C VAL A 251 14.18 -5.87 10.52
N ASN A 252 15.02 -6.83 10.10
CA ASN A 252 14.57 -7.91 9.23
C ASN A 252 13.78 -8.96 10.04
N LEU A 253 12.46 -8.82 10.09
CA LEU A 253 11.56 -9.74 10.79
C LEU A 253 11.61 -11.18 10.24
N PHE A 254 12.03 -11.38 8.99
CA PHE A 254 12.17 -12.70 8.39
C PHE A 254 13.50 -13.39 8.73
N ASP A 255 14.45 -12.67 9.33
CA ASP A 255 15.73 -13.22 9.75
C ASP A 255 15.51 -14.24 10.89
N PRO A 256 16.04 -15.48 10.77
CA PRO A 256 16.04 -16.45 11.85
C PRO A 256 16.73 -15.97 13.14
N ALA A 257 17.68 -15.03 13.05
CA ALA A 257 18.35 -14.44 14.19
C ALA A 257 17.55 -13.31 14.86
N CYS A 258 16.45 -12.86 14.26
CA CYS A 258 15.58 -11.87 14.87
C CYS A 258 14.80 -12.48 16.05
N ASP A 259 14.87 -11.85 17.21
CA ASP A 259 14.20 -12.32 18.43
C ASP A 259 12.76 -11.80 18.58
N VAL A 260 12.33 -10.88 17.70
CA VAL A 260 11.03 -10.20 17.82
C VAL A 260 9.88 -11.16 17.54
N ASP A 261 9.02 -11.31 18.54
CA ASP A 261 7.82 -12.16 18.54
C ASP A 261 6.54 -11.37 18.79
N PHE A 262 6.65 -10.19 19.40
CA PHE A 262 5.53 -9.35 19.80
C PHE A 262 5.77 -7.94 19.29
N ILE A 263 4.76 -7.38 18.64
CA ILE A 263 4.80 -6.01 18.12
C ILE A 263 3.64 -5.24 18.74
N ILE A 264 3.93 -4.06 19.30
CA ILE A 264 2.93 -3.16 19.87
C ILE A 264 2.81 -1.92 18.97
N THR A 265 1.59 -1.61 18.55
CA THR A 265 1.25 -0.37 17.85
C THR A 265 -0.02 0.25 18.43
N VAL A 266 -0.25 1.53 18.17
CA VAL A 266 -1.52 2.22 18.47
C VAL A 266 -2.33 2.40 17.17
N GLU A 267 -1.65 2.85 16.11
CA GLU A 267 -2.25 3.14 14.81
C GLU A 267 -1.85 2.09 13.74
N ALA A 268 -2.33 2.29 12.51
CA ALA A 268 -1.87 1.48 11.39
C ALA A 268 -0.34 1.59 11.22
N LEU A 269 0.30 0.44 11.04
CA LEU A 269 1.73 0.38 10.76
C LEU A 269 2.03 1.09 9.42
N LYS A 270 3.14 1.83 9.37
CA LYS A 270 3.52 2.66 8.22
C LYS A 270 3.63 1.84 6.92
N GLU A 271 3.50 2.56 5.81
CA GLU A 271 3.71 2.02 4.47
C GLU A 271 5.13 1.43 4.37
N GLY A 272 5.22 0.15 3.96
CA GLY A 272 6.48 -0.61 3.94
C GLY A 272 6.59 -1.74 4.98
N TRP A 273 5.76 -1.76 6.04
CA TRP A 273 5.75 -2.90 6.96
C TRP A 273 4.98 -4.09 6.35
N ASP A 274 5.71 -5.10 5.87
CA ASP A 274 5.14 -6.34 5.34
C ASP A 274 5.67 -7.53 6.13
N CYS A 275 4.88 -8.00 7.09
CA CYS A 275 5.24 -9.16 7.91
C CYS A 275 4.20 -10.27 7.73
N SER A 276 4.44 -11.17 6.77
CA SER A 276 3.60 -12.36 6.58
C SER A 276 3.67 -13.35 7.76
N PHE A 277 4.65 -13.19 8.65
CA PHE A 277 4.77 -13.93 9.90
C PHE A 277 3.82 -13.44 11.01
N ALA A 278 3.09 -12.35 10.80
CA ALA A 278 2.01 -11.95 11.70
C ALA A 278 0.84 -12.95 11.60
N TYR A 279 0.60 -13.69 12.67
CA TYR A 279 -0.43 -14.74 12.73
C TYR A 279 -1.57 -14.41 13.69
N VAL A 280 -1.24 -13.67 14.74
CA VAL A 280 -2.18 -13.32 15.81
C VAL A 280 -2.31 -11.81 15.87
N PHE A 281 -3.53 -11.32 15.74
CA PHE A 281 -3.90 -9.93 15.98
C PHE A 281 -4.59 -9.84 17.35
N CYS A 282 -4.26 -8.85 18.16
CA CYS A 282 -4.92 -8.62 19.44
C CYS A 282 -5.26 -7.14 19.59
N SER A 283 -6.55 -6.81 19.61
CA SER A 283 -7.04 -5.44 19.74
C SER A 283 -7.48 -5.16 21.17
N LEU A 284 -6.81 -4.21 21.81
CA LEU A 284 -7.18 -3.68 23.13
C LEU A 284 -8.01 -2.40 23.00
N ALA A 285 -7.96 -1.75 21.84
CA ALA A 285 -8.79 -0.60 21.50
C ALA A 285 -10.18 -1.05 21.01
N ASN A 286 -11.19 -0.19 21.26
CA ASN A 286 -12.50 -0.37 20.67
C ASN A 286 -12.42 -0.20 19.15
N ILE A 287 -12.99 -1.17 18.43
CA ILE A 287 -12.94 -1.30 16.97
C ILE A 287 -13.92 -0.29 16.32
N HIS A 288 -13.71 1.01 16.53
CA HIS A 288 -14.57 2.08 16.00
C HIS A 288 -13.95 2.88 14.86
N SER A 289 -12.60 3.00 14.75
CA SER A 289 -11.99 3.55 13.53
C SER A 289 -11.96 2.48 12.44
N SER A 290 -12.57 2.76 11.28
CA SER A 290 -12.83 1.77 10.23
C SER A 290 -11.55 1.37 9.46
N THR A 291 -10.71 2.35 9.15
CA THR A 291 -9.68 2.21 8.13
C THR A 291 -8.39 1.55 8.65
N ASP A 292 -7.97 1.86 9.88
CA ASP A 292 -6.67 1.42 10.39
C ASP A 292 -6.64 -0.08 10.69
N VAL A 293 -7.70 -0.59 11.31
CA VAL A 293 -7.81 -2.02 11.62
C VAL A 293 -7.98 -2.86 10.36
N GLU A 294 -8.70 -2.36 9.33
CA GLU A 294 -8.78 -3.04 8.03
C GLU A 294 -7.40 -3.17 7.39
N GLN A 295 -6.61 -2.08 7.42
CA GLN A 295 -5.23 -2.08 6.94
C GLN A 295 -4.31 -2.99 7.75
N LEU A 296 -4.47 -3.07 9.08
CA LEU A 296 -3.69 -3.97 9.92
C LEU A 296 -4.06 -5.44 9.66
N LEU A 297 -5.35 -5.76 9.59
CA LEU A 297 -5.82 -7.11 9.30
C LEU A 297 -5.37 -7.57 7.91
N GLY A 298 -5.49 -6.73 6.89
CA GLY A 298 -5.02 -7.04 5.54
C GLY A 298 -3.55 -7.47 5.49
N ARG A 299 -2.72 -6.99 6.44
CA ARG A 299 -1.32 -7.41 6.58
C ARG A 299 -1.17 -8.73 7.31
N VAL A 300 -1.90 -8.92 8.42
CA VAL A 300 -1.91 -10.18 9.20
C VAL A 300 -2.39 -11.35 8.34
N LEU A 301 -3.29 -11.09 7.39
CA LEU A 301 -3.90 -12.11 6.55
C LEU A 301 -2.95 -12.68 5.49
N ARG A 302 -1.78 -12.11 5.21
CA ARG A 302 -0.89 -12.60 4.14
C ARG A 302 -0.27 -13.95 4.48
N MET A 303 -0.26 -14.90 3.55
CA MET A 303 0.43 -16.18 3.73
C MET A 303 1.96 -16.01 3.68
N PRO A 304 2.71 -16.59 4.62
CA PRO A 304 4.16 -16.74 4.47
C PRO A 304 4.48 -17.45 3.15
N TYR A 305 5.39 -16.85 2.38
CA TYR A 305 5.84 -17.37 1.08
C TYR A 305 4.74 -17.52 0.01
N ALA A 306 3.54 -16.97 0.22
CA ALA A 306 2.39 -17.12 -0.68
C ALA A 306 2.14 -18.58 -1.10
N THR A 307 2.20 -19.49 -0.12
CA THR A 307 2.00 -20.92 -0.36
C THR A 307 1.39 -21.55 0.88
N ARG A 308 0.48 -22.51 0.69
CA ARG A 308 -0.18 -23.24 1.77
C ARG A 308 0.83 -24.02 2.61
N ARG A 309 0.60 -24.04 3.93
CA ARG A 309 1.39 -24.78 4.91
C ARG A 309 0.81 -26.17 5.13
N SER A 310 1.64 -27.12 5.55
CA SER A 310 1.22 -28.50 5.78
C SER A 310 0.25 -28.64 6.96
N ASP A 311 0.42 -27.84 8.01
CA ASP A 311 -0.53 -27.79 9.13
C ASP A 311 -1.61 -26.73 8.86
N GLU A 312 -2.87 -27.15 8.92
CA GLU A 312 -4.02 -26.30 8.67
C GLU A 312 -4.14 -25.10 9.62
N ARG A 313 -3.56 -25.16 10.83
CA ARG A 313 -3.57 -24.04 11.78
C ARG A 313 -2.65 -22.91 11.32
N LEU A 314 -1.58 -23.22 10.59
CA LEU A 314 -0.71 -22.21 9.97
C LEU A 314 -1.29 -21.60 8.69
N ASN A 315 -2.48 -22.05 8.25
CA ASN A 315 -3.24 -21.47 7.15
C ASN A 315 -4.38 -20.55 7.64
N ARG A 316 -4.46 -20.29 8.95
CA ARG A 316 -5.49 -19.48 9.60
C ARG A 316 -4.89 -18.24 10.24
N ALA A 317 -5.66 -17.16 10.28
CA ALA A 317 -5.33 -15.99 11.09
C ALA A 317 -6.13 -16.04 12.39
N TYR A 318 -5.61 -15.46 13.46
CA TYR A 318 -6.25 -15.47 14.77
C TYR A 318 -6.41 -14.03 15.26
N ALA A 319 -7.60 -13.66 15.71
CA ALA A 319 -7.88 -12.33 16.25
C ALA A 319 -8.48 -12.43 17.66
N HIS A 320 -7.83 -11.75 18.61
CA HIS A 320 -8.19 -11.65 20.01
C HIS A 320 -8.72 -10.25 20.31
N LEU A 321 -9.96 -10.14 20.77
CA LEU A 321 -10.61 -8.84 20.97
C LEU A 321 -10.96 -8.65 22.44
N ALA A 322 -10.50 -7.54 23.02
CA ALA A 322 -10.94 -7.10 24.34
C ALA A 322 -12.27 -6.36 24.20
N SER A 323 -13.39 -7.07 24.40
CA SER A 323 -14.73 -6.49 24.32
C SER A 323 -15.67 -7.17 25.32
N PRO A 324 -16.47 -6.39 26.07
CA PRO A 324 -17.50 -6.95 26.94
C PRO A 324 -18.73 -7.47 26.17
N ARG A 325 -18.86 -7.19 24.86
CA ARG A 325 -20.05 -7.54 24.05
C ARG A 325 -19.70 -8.27 22.77
N PHE A 326 -20.07 -9.55 22.71
CA PHE A 326 -19.73 -10.47 21.64
C PHE A 326 -20.31 -10.14 20.28
N SER A 327 -21.60 -9.83 20.24
CA SER A 327 -22.29 -9.54 18.99
C SER A 327 -21.70 -8.32 18.27
N GLU A 328 -21.27 -7.31 19.02
CA GLU A 328 -20.80 -6.05 18.45
C GLU A 328 -19.38 -6.18 17.86
N ALA A 329 -18.46 -6.83 18.56
CA ALA A 329 -17.08 -6.99 18.11
C ALA A 329 -16.97 -7.94 16.91
N ALA A 330 -17.65 -9.09 16.97
CA ALA A 330 -17.69 -10.04 15.87
C ALA A 330 -18.41 -9.48 14.63
N MET A 331 -19.52 -8.75 14.80
CA MET A 331 -20.18 -8.09 13.66
C MET A 331 -19.32 -6.97 13.09
N ALA A 332 -18.69 -6.13 13.92
CA ALA A 332 -17.82 -5.07 13.44
C ALA A 332 -16.65 -5.62 12.63
N LEU A 333 -16.02 -6.70 13.09
CA LEU A 333 -14.94 -7.34 12.36
C LEU A 333 -15.42 -8.04 11.09
N LYS A 334 -16.57 -8.72 11.16
CA LYS A 334 -17.20 -9.34 9.99
C LYS A 334 -17.55 -8.30 8.93
N ASP A 335 -18.18 -7.19 9.31
CA ASP A 335 -18.58 -6.12 8.41
C ASP A 335 -17.36 -5.48 7.74
N ARG A 336 -16.23 -5.37 8.47
CA ARG A 336 -14.94 -4.94 7.91
C ARG A 336 -14.38 -5.92 6.90
N MET A 337 -14.42 -7.22 7.21
CA MET A 337 -14.07 -8.24 6.22
C MET A 337 -14.96 -8.09 4.99
N VAL A 338 -16.28 -7.98 5.16
CA VAL A 338 -17.21 -7.77 4.02
C VAL A 338 -16.87 -6.48 3.24
N ALA A 339 -16.55 -5.38 3.92
CA ALA A 339 -16.18 -4.10 3.30
C ALA A 339 -14.88 -4.17 2.48
N MET A 340 -13.90 -4.97 2.91
CA MET A 340 -12.70 -5.28 2.14
C MET A 340 -12.97 -6.19 0.91
N GLY A 341 -14.24 -6.46 0.58
CA GLY A 341 -14.64 -7.35 -0.53
C GLY A 341 -14.85 -8.82 -0.14
N TRP A 342 -15.00 -9.14 1.15
CA TRP A 342 -15.06 -10.53 1.63
C TRP A 342 -16.53 -10.96 1.70
N GLY A 343 -17.08 -11.37 0.56
CA GLY A 343 -18.47 -11.80 0.46
C GLY A 343 -18.81 -12.99 1.37
N TRP A 344 -19.99 -12.94 1.99
CA TRP A 344 -20.61 -14.01 2.82
C TRP A 344 -20.61 -15.42 2.19
N ARG A 345 -20.52 -15.52 0.86
CA ARG A 345 -20.59 -16.78 0.10
C ARG A 345 -19.41 -17.75 0.31
N CYS A 346 -18.39 -17.38 1.09
CA CYS A 346 -17.41 -18.35 1.60
C CYS A 346 -18.03 -19.32 2.65
N CYS A 347 -19.29 -19.10 3.08
CA CYS A 347 -20.06 -20.00 3.96
C CYS A 347 -21.23 -20.74 3.29
N SER A 348 -21.66 -20.41 2.06
CA SER A 348 -22.60 -21.23 1.28
C SER A 348 -22.76 -20.75 -0.17
N GLN A 349 -22.64 -21.73 -1.07
CA GLN A 349 -22.92 -21.84 -2.52
C GLN A 349 -23.14 -20.61 -3.44
N GLN A 350 -22.44 -20.70 -4.59
CA GLN A 350 -22.74 -20.31 -5.97
C GLN A 350 -23.69 -19.13 -6.24
N CYS A 351 -23.18 -18.06 -6.87
CA CYS A 351 -23.80 -17.51 -8.09
C CYS A 351 -22.72 -16.93 -9.02
N THR A 352 -22.74 -17.37 -10.27
CA THR A 352 -22.11 -16.75 -11.44
C THR A 352 -22.99 -15.61 -11.98
N CYS A 353 -22.40 -14.52 -12.48
CA CYS A 353 -23.06 -13.65 -13.46
C CYS A 353 -22.02 -12.99 -14.40
N PRO A 354 -22.44 -12.62 -15.63
CA PRO A 354 -21.60 -12.65 -16.83
C PRO A 354 -20.86 -11.33 -17.10
N ILE A 355 -19.68 -11.45 -17.69
CA ILE A 355 -18.89 -10.34 -18.22
C ILE A 355 -19.48 -9.97 -19.59
N HIS A 356 -19.95 -8.72 -19.73
CA HIS A 356 -20.22 -8.12 -21.03
C HIS A 356 -18.91 -7.67 -21.64
N ASP A 357 -18.53 -8.33 -22.72
CA ASP A 357 -17.44 -7.93 -23.60
C ASP A 357 -17.95 -6.80 -24.52
N THR A 358 -17.35 -5.61 -24.40
CA THR A 358 -17.46 -4.57 -25.42
C THR A 358 -16.06 -4.13 -25.77
N GLY A 359 -15.56 -4.70 -26.87
CA GLY A 359 -14.34 -4.26 -27.52
C GLY A 359 -14.45 -2.82 -28.03
N ASN A 360 -13.31 -2.13 -27.99
CA ASN A 360 -12.60 -1.55 -29.14
C ASN A 360 -11.84 -0.29 -28.67
N ALA A 361 -10.65 -0.48 -28.10
CA ALA A 361 -9.77 0.62 -27.76
C ALA A 361 -8.80 0.85 -28.93
N ALA A 362 -8.94 2.00 -29.58
CA ALA A 362 -7.96 2.51 -30.51
C ALA A 362 -6.58 2.56 -29.80
N LYS A 363 -5.60 1.84 -30.35
CA LYS A 363 -4.20 1.91 -29.90
C LYS A 363 -3.69 3.34 -30.10
N LYS A 364 -3.75 4.15 -29.05
CA LYS A 364 -2.78 5.22 -28.86
C LYS A 364 -1.53 4.56 -28.27
N ASP A 365 -0.40 4.75 -28.94
CA ASP A 365 0.90 4.43 -28.38
C ASP A 365 1.15 5.36 -27.18
N GLU A 366 0.63 4.98 -26.02
CA GLU A 366 0.95 5.61 -24.75
C GLU A 366 2.39 5.21 -24.39
N ARG A 367 3.33 6.15 -24.58
CA ARG A 367 4.76 5.93 -24.36
C ARG A 367 5.28 6.59 -23.08
N VAL A 368 4.41 7.29 -22.34
CA VAL A 368 4.74 7.94 -21.08
C VAL A 368 3.79 7.48 -19.99
N PHE A 369 4.37 6.88 -18.95
CA PHE A 369 3.68 6.39 -17.77
C PHE A 369 4.15 7.19 -16.56
N LEU A 370 3.21 7.63 -15.74
CA LEU A 370 3.49 8.27 -14.46
C LEU A 370 3.03 7.34 -13.34
N LEU A 371 3.98 6.71 -12.67
CA LEU A 371 3.74 5.87 -11.50
C LEU A 371 3.80 6.74 -10.24
N ILE A 372 2.64 6.93 -9.62
CA ILE A 372 2.48 7.67 -8.39
C ILE A 372 2.36 6.71 -7.22
N ARG A 373 3.23 6.90 -6.23
CA ARG A 373 3.12 6.26 -4.92
C ARG A 373 2.60 7.25 -3.88
N ASN A 374 1.96 6.70 -2.85
CA ASN A 374 1.61 7.49 -1.67
C ASN A 374 2.86 7.92 -0.89
#